data_AF-A0A960MIR6-F1
#
_entry.id   AF-A0A960MIR6-F1
#
_cell.length_a   1.000
_cell.length_b   1.000
_cell.length_c   1.000
_cell.angle_alpha   90.00
_cell.angle_beta   90.00
_cell.angle_gamma   90.00
#
_symmetry.space_group_name_H-M   'P 1'
#
loop_
_entity.id
_entity.type
_entity.pdbx_description
1 polymer ?
#
loop_
_entity_poly.entity_id
_entity_poly.type
_entity_poly.pdbx_seq_one_letter_code
_entity_poly.pdbx_strand_id
1 'polypeptide(L)'
;GFGGSFLYNVKQISLALSSNESDVNIEKAREQHVNFTEEFIRRINRDERIRPYLDHYPFSPEGVSIRIAFEASLHGEDVTYVFYSRGNVVYARPDVETGLLESIFEEPYEEAVRIVKEQGKLRGEG
;
A
#
# COMPACT_ATOMS: atom_id res chain seq x y z
N GLY A 1 -24.52 1.85 27.44
CA GLY A 1 -23.80 0.80 26.70
C GLY A 1 -22.43 0.63 27.34
N PHE A 2 -21.99 -0.60 27.58
CA PHE A 2 -20.65 -0.86 28.09
C PHE A 2 -19.66 -0.83 26.93
N GLY A 3 -18.69 0.08 27.00
CA GLY A 3 -17.62 0.22 26.01
C GLY A 3 -16.67 -0.96 26.10
N GLY A 4 -16.43 -1.63 24.98
CA GLY A 4 -15.31 -2.55 24.86
C GLY A 4 -14.01 -1.76 24.94
N SER A 5 -13.23 -1.99 26.00
CA SER A 5 -11.84 -1.56 26.04
C SER A 5 -11.06 -2.49 25.11
N PHE A 6 -10.39 -1.93 24.11
CA PHE A 6 -9.33 -2.67 23.43
C PHE A 6 -8.25 -3.00 24.48
N LEU A 7 -7.92 -4.29 24.64
CA LEU A 7 -6.89 -4.75 25.57
C LEU A 7 -5.48 -4.27 25.14
N TYR A 8 -5.32 -3.87 23.87
CA TYR A 8 -4.07 -3.45 23.24
C TYR A 8 -4.27 -2.29 22.26
N ASN A 9 -3.24 -1.46 22.10
CA ASN A 9 -3.21 -0.42 21.07
C ASN A 9 -3.14 -1.03 19.65
N VAL A 10 -3.57 -0.26 18.65
CA VAL A 10 -3.54 -0.58 17.23
C VAL A 10 -2.10 -0.57 16.73
N LYS A 11 -1.57 -1.77 16.42
CA LYS A 11 -0.23 -1.96 15.88
C LYS A 11 -0.16 -1.79 14.36
N GLN A 12 -1.23 -2.17 13.67
CA GLN A 12 -1.30 -2.13 12.23
C GLN A 12 -2.71 -1.83 11.75
N ILE A 13 -2.83 -1.04 10.69
CA ILE A 13 -4.08 -0.79 9.97
C ILE A 13 -3.92 -1.33 8.55
N SER A 14 -4.81 -2.26 8.17
CA SER A 14 -4.77 -2.89 6.84
C SER A 14 -5.92 -2.39 5.97
N LEU A 15 -5.63 -2.05 4.73
CA LEU A 15 -6.61 -1.65 3.72
C LEU A 15 -6.35 -2.38 2.42
N ALA A 16 -7.39 -3.04 1.91
CA ALA A 16 -7.40 -3.66 0.59
C ALA A 16 -8.26 -2.80 -0.35
N LEU A 17 -7.70 -2.44 -1.50
CA LEU A 17 -8.34 -1.67 -2.55
C LEU A 17 -8.46 -2.54 -3.80
N SER A 18 -9.53 -2.33 -4.56
CA SER A 18 -9.72 -2.94 -5.88
C SER A 18 -9.95 -1.82 -6.87
N SER A 19 -9.16 -1.83 -7.93
CA SER A 19 -9.22 -0.91 -9.05
C SER A 19 -9.70 -1.65 -10.28
N ASN A 20 -10.54 -1.00 -11.09
CA ASN A 20 -10.98 -1.51 -12.38
C ASN A 20 -9.99 -1.14 -13.51
N GLU A 21 -8.79 -0.67 -13.16
CA GLU A 21 -7.72 -0.43 -14.14
C GLU A 21 -7.11 -1.77 -14.57
N SER A 22 -6.99 -1.95 -15.89
CA SER A 22 -6.24 -3.04 -16.54
C SER A 22 -4.92 -2.53 -17.10
N ASP A 23 -4.06 -3.44 -17.56
CA ASP A 23 -2.81 -3.12 -18.27
C ASP A 23 -1.85 -2.24 -17.43
N VAL A 24 -1.84 -2.50 -16.11
CA VAL A 24 -1.08 -1.73 -15.13
C VAL A 24 0.36 -2.24 -15.09
N ASN A 25 1.29 -1.37 -15.49
CA ASN A 25 2.72 -1.64 -15.37
C ASN A 25 3.26 -1.29 -13.96
N ILE A 26 4.50 -1.68 -13.69
CA ILE A 26 5.18 -1.42 -12.40
C ILE A 26 5.21 0.08 -12.06
N GLU A 27 5.46 0.96 -13.03
CA GLU A 27 5.54 2.40 -12.77
C GLU A 27 4.20 2.96 -12.27
N LYS A 28 3.10 2.55 -12.90
CA LYS A 28 1.76 2.98 -12.51
C LYS A 28 1.34 2.41 -11.17
N ALA A 29 1.59 1.11 -10.96
CA ALA A 29 1.33 0.44 -9.69
C ALA A 29 2.11 1.10 -8.54
N ARG A 30 3.38 1.47 -8.78
CA ARG A 30 4.25 2.17 -7.83
C ARG A 30 3.64 3.50 -7.43
N GLU A 31 3.30 4.31 -8.42
CA GLU A 31 2.71 5.63 -8.21
C GLU A 31 1.45 5.53 -7.35
N GLN A 32 0.55 4.60 -7.67
CA GLN A 32 -0.69 4.43 -6.92
C GLN A 32 -0.43 3.96 -5.49
N HIS A 33 0.39 2.91 -5.31
CA HIS A 33 0.68 2.34 -4.00
C HIS A 33 1.33 3.38 -3.07
N VAL A 34 2.36 4.08 -3.54
CA VAL A 34 3.06 5.12 -2.79
C VAL A 34 2.09 6.25 -2.44
N ASN A 35 1.34 6.78 -3.41
CA ASN A 35 0.41 7.88 -3.15
C ASN A 35 -0.67 7.52 -2.14
N PHE A 36 -1.25 6.33 -2.24
CA PHE A 36 -2.26 5.87 -1.28
C PHE A 36 -1.66 5.68 0.11
N THR A 37 -0.48 5.06 0.20
CA THR A 37 0.18 4.79 1.48
C THR A 37 0.55 6.08 2.20
N GLU A 38 1.21 7.02 1.50
CA GLU A 38 1.62 8.32 2.07
C GLU A 38 0.42 9.17 2.49
N GLU A 39 -0.63 9.24 1.67
CA GLU A 39 -1.85 9.98 2.01
C GLU A 39 -2.58 9.34 3.21
N PHE A 40 -2.62 8.00 3.28
CA PHE A 40 -3.30 7.31 4.37
C PHE A 40 -2.55 7.49 5.71
N ILE A 41 -1.23 7.34 5.72
CA ILE A 41 -0.38 7.62 6.90
C ILE A 41 -0.57 9.06 7.35
N ARG A 42 -0.59 10.01 6.41
CA ARG A 42 -0.80 11.43 6.71
C ARG A 42 -2.17 11.69 7.34
N ARG A 43 -3.23 11.05 6.85
CA ARG A 43 -4.58 11.15 7.45
C ARG A 43 -4.60 10.58 8.86
N ILE A 44 -3.97 9.43 9.07
CA ILE A 44 -3.84 8.81 10.39
C ILE A 44 -3.14 9.77 11.37
N ASN A 45 -1.97 10.28 10.98
CA ASN A 45 -1.17 11.13 11.86
C ASN A 45 -1.81 12.51 12.15
N ARG A 46 -2.64 13.02 11.23
CA ARG A 46 -3.39 14.27 11.41
C ARG A 46 -4.64 14.12 12.30
N ASP A 47 -5.20 12.92 12.44
CA ASP A 47 -6.39 12.72 13.25
C ASP A 47 -6.04 12.54 14.73
N GLU A 48 -6.24 13.60 15.52
CA GLU A 48 -5.93 13.58 16.94
C GLU A 48 -6.81 12.60 17.74
N ARG A 49 -7.98 12.24 17.21
CA ARG A 49 -8.95 11.36 17.88
C ARG A 49 -8.49 9.91 17.89
N ILE A 50 -7.68 9.50 16.90
CA ILE A 50 -7.20 8.12 16.83
C ILE A 50 -5.87 7.91 17.55
N ARG A 51 -5.09 8.97 17.79
CA ARG A 51 -3.75 8.90 18.42
C ARG A 51 -3.72 8.10 19.73
N PRO A 52 -4.68 8.24 20.67
CA PRO A 52 -4.66 7.47 21.92
C PRO A 52 -4.76 5.95 21.73
N TYR A 53 -5.21 5.52 20.55
CA TYR A 53 -5.38 4.10 20.22
C TYR A 53 -4.23 3.54 19.40
N LEU A 54 -3.27 4.35 18.94
CA LEU A 54 -2.13 3.87 18.15
C LEU A 54 -1.02 3.33 19.07
N ASP A 55 -0.41 2.22 18.69
CA ASP A 55 0.68 1.60 19.48
C ASP A 55 1.95 2.47 19.48
N HIS A 56 2.15 3.25 18.44
CA HIS A 56 3.23 4.22 18.28
C HIS A 56 2.73 5.45 17.52
N TYR A 57 3.37 6.59 17.77
CA TYR A 57 3.11 7.84 17.07
C TYR A 57 4.43 8.60 16.83
N PRO A 58 4.67 9.17 15.63
CA PRO A 58 3.85 9.06 14.43
C PRO A 58 3.79 7.63 13.89
N PHE A 59 2.69 7.30 13.23
CA PHE A 59 2.53 6.04 12.51
C PHE A 59 3.41 6.04 11.25
N SER A 60 4.07 4.93 10.96
CA SER A 60 5.00 4.76 9.84
C SER A 60 4.44 3.81 8.77
N PRO A 61 5.10 3.67 7.60
CA PRO A 61 4.71 2.67 6.60
C PRO A 61 4.59 1.25 7.14
N GLU A 62 5.40 0.86 8.13
CA GLU A 62 5.34 -0.46 8.79
C GLU A 62 4.03 -0.66 9.57
N GLY A 63 3.44 0.43 10.06
CA GLY A 63 2.14 0.44 10.74
C GLY A 63 0.96 0.29 9.77
N VAL A 64 1.18 0.36 8.46
CA VAL A 64 0.12 0.31 7.46
C VAL A 64 0.35 -0.87 6.51
N SER A 65 -0.71 -1.63 6.21
CA SER A 65 -0.69 -2.60 5.12
C SER A 65 -1.67 -2.17 4.03
N ILE A 66 -1.16 -1.57 2.96
CA ILE A 66 -1.95 -1.27 1.76
C ILE A 66 -1.70 -2.37 0.72
N ARG A 67 -2.80 -2.95 0.22
CA ARG A 67 -2.82 -3.82 -0.96
C ARG A 67 -3.77 -3.23 -1.98
N ILE A 68 -3.33 -3.13 -3.23
CA ILE A 68 -4.17 -2.75 -4.37
C ILE A 68 -4.23 -3.95 -5.30
N ALA A 69 -5.45 -4.33 -5.69
CA ALA A 69 -5.72 -5.29 -6.74
C ALA A 69 -6.18 -4.54 -8.00
N PHE A 70 -5.67 -4.94 -9.15
CA PHE A 70 -6.02 -4.43 -10.48
C PHE A 70 -6.78 -5.49 -11.27
N GLU A 71 -7.48 -5.08 -12.32
CA GLU A 71 -8.05 -6.03 -13.26
C GLU A 71 -6.93 -6.74 -14.03
N ALA A 72 -7.02 -8.07 -14.11
CA ALA A 72 -6.07 -8.84 -14.89
C ALA A 72 -6.19 -8.47 -16.37
N SER A 73 -5.07 -8.19 -17.02
CA SER A 73 -5.07 -7.98 -18.47
C SER A 73 -5.28 -9.29 -19.22
N LEU A 74 -5.73 -9.15 -20.47
CA LEU A 74 -5.81 -10.28 -21.40
C LEU A 74 -4.42 -10.74 -21.88
N HIS A 75 -3.39 -9.91 -21.72
CA HIS A 75 -2.02 -10.17 -22.17
C HIS A 75 -1.18 -10.91 -21.13
N GLY A 76 -1.60 -10.93 -19.85
CA GLY A 76 -0.98 -11.73 -18.78
C GLY A 76 0.38 -11.21 -18.28
N GLU A 77 0.87 -10.08 -18.81
CA GLU A 77 2.17 -9.50 -18.45
C GLU A 77 2.07 -8.40 -17.36
N ASP A 78 0.85 -8.00 -17.00
CA ASP A 78 0.61 -6.83 -16.17
C ASP A 78 0.55 -7.13 -14.67
N VAL A 79 0.80 -6.10 -13.88
CA VAL A 79 0.70 -6.14 -12.42
C VAL A 79 -0.77 -6.29 -12.04
N THR A 80 -1.11 -7.40 -11.38
CA THR A 80 -2.46 -7.63 -10.83
C THR A 80 -2.56 -7.20 -9.37
N TYR A 81 -1.43 -7.21 -8.65
CA TYR A 81 -1.37 -6.84 -7.24
C TYR A 81 -0.13 -6.00 -6.94
N VAL A 82 -0.31 -4.97 -6.12
CA VAL A 82 0.80 -4.25 -5.47
C VAL A 82 0.55 -4.14 -3.97
N PHE A 83 1.55 -4.44 -3.17
CA PHE A 83 1.42 -4.41 -1.70
C PHE A 83 2.76 -4.18 -1.01
N TYR A 84 2.70 -3.71 0.23
CA TYR A 84 3.87 -3.61 1.10
C TYR A 84 4.13 -4.93 1.83
N SER A 85 5.37 -5.38 1.86
CA SER A 85 5.81 -6.55 2.60
C SER A 85 7.25 -6.37 3.07
N ARG A 86 7.48 -6.42 4.39
CA ARG A 86 8.82 -6.45 5.01
C ARG A 86 9.79 -5.36 4.51
N GLY A 87 9.31 -4.12 4.38
CA GLY A 87 10.11 -2.98 3.91
C GLY A 87 10.09 -2.77 2.39
N ASN A 88 9.52 -3.70 1.62
CA ASN A 88 9.48 -3.63 0.17
C ASN A 88 8.07 -3.37 -0.36
N VAL A 89 7.97 -2.73 -1.53
CA VAL A 89 6.80 -2.79 -2.40
C VAL A 89 6.97 -3.99 -3.33
N VAL A 90 5.99 -4.87 -3.32
CA VAL A 90 5.94 -6.10 -4.12
C VAL A 90 4.91 -5.93 -5.22
N TYR A 91 5.33 -6.16 -6.46
CA TYR A 91 4.50 -6.14 -7.66
C TYR A 91 4.32 -7.58 -8.12
N ALA A 92 3.08 -8.03 -8.25
CA ALA A 92 2.81 -9.44 -8.45
C ALA A 92 1.63 -9.70 -9.37
N ARG A 93 1.61 -10.91 -9.93
CA ARG A 93 0.50 -11.46 -10.72
C ARG A 93 0.26 -12.92 -10.33
N PRO A 94 -0.95 -13.46 -10.53
CA PRO A 94 -1.18 -14.90 -10.41
C PRO A 94 -0.37 -15.66 -11.46
N ASP A 95 0.34 -16.70 -11.03
CA ASP A 95 0.90 -17.73 -11.89
C ASP A 95 -0.24 -18.52 -12.55
N VAL A 96 -0.14 -18.71 -13.87
CA VAL A 96 -1.22 -19.29 -14.68
C VAL A 96 -1.42 -20.78 -14.37
N GLU A 97 -0.36 -21.49 -14.01
CA GLU A 97 -0.40 -22.94 -13.80
C GLU A 97 -0.87 -23.31 -12.38
N THR A 98 -0.39 -22.58 -11.38
CA THR A 98 -0.62 -22.88 -9.97
C THR A 98 -1.69 -22.00 -9.31
N GLY A 99 -2.02 -20.85 -9.92
CA GLY A 99 -2.89 -19.83 -9.34
C GLY A 99 -2.27 -19.10 -8.15
N LEU A 100 -1.01 -19.39 -7.80
CA LEU A 100 -0.30 -18.74 -6.71
C LEU A 100 0.21 -17.37 -7.14
N LEU A 101 0.38 -16.46 -6.18
CA LEU A 101 0.89 -15.13 -6.45
C LEU A 101 2.40 -15.18 -6.71
N GLU A 102 2.83 -14.82 -7.91
CA GLU A 102 4.23 -14.69 -8.30
C GLU A 102 4.67 -13.22 -8.26
N SER A 103 5.81 -12.97 -7.61
CA SER A 103 6.44 -11.65 -7.58
C SER A 103 7.12 -11.38 -8.92
N ILE A 104 6.67 -10.33 -9.61
CA ILE A 104 7.26 -9.83 -10.87
C ILE A 104 8.48 -8.98 -10.55
N PHE A 105 8.36 -8.13 -9.53
CA PHE A 105 9.39 -7.18 -9.13
C PHE A 105 9.20 -6.80 -7.66
N GLU A 106 10.30 -6.46 -7.00
CA GLU A 106 10.31 -5.93 -5.64
C GLU A 106 11.33 -4.81 -5.53
N GLU A 107 10.99 -3.77 -4.77
CA GLU A 107 11.91 -2.70 -4.45
C GLU A 107 11.67 -2.18 -3.02
N PRO A 108 12.68 -1.60 -2.35
CA PRO A 108 12.50 -0.95 -1.06
C PRO A 108 11.43 0.15 -1.13
N TYR A 109 10.61 0.30 -0.09
CA TYR A 109 9.56 1.32 -0.05
C TYR A 109 10.14 2.74 -0.20
N GLU A 110 11.27 3.01 0.44
CA GLU A 110 11.96 4.29 0.35
C GLU A 110 12.45 4.59 -1.08
N GLU A 111 12.82 3.55 -1.83
CA GLU A 111 13.19 3.66 -3.25
C GLU A 111 11.98 4.03 -4.10
N ALA A 112 10.86 3.31 -3.92
CA ALA A 112 9.61 3.59 -4.60
C ALA A 112 9.14 5.03 -4.34
N VAL A 113 9.21 5.50 -3.09
CA VAL A 113 8.91 6.90 -2.72
C VAL A 113 9.84 7.87 -3.44
N ARG A 114 11.16 7.60 -3.46
CA ARG A 114 12.12 8.47 -4.13
C ARG A 114 11.82 8.60 -5.63
N ILE A 115 11.58 7.49 -6.31
CA ILE A 115 11.23 7.47 -7.74
C ILE A 115 9.96 8.32 -7.99
N VAL A 116 8.90 8.11 -7.21
CA VAL A 116 7.63 8.85 -7.39
C VAL A 116 7.80 10.35 -7.13
N LYS A 117 8.67 10.73 -6.17
CA LYS A 117 9.04 12.13 -5.90
C LYS A 117 9.83 12.75 -7.04
N GLU A 118 10.88 12.08 -7.52
CA GLU A 118 11.72 12.57 -8.62
C GLU A 118 10.93 12.74 -9.92
N GLN A 119 9.87 11.95 -10.12
CA GLN A 119 8.93 12.10 -11.22
C GLN A 119 7.91 13.24 -11.02
N GLY A 120 7.87 13.89 -9.87
CA GLY A 120 6.88 14.93 -9.54
C GLY A 120 5.45 14.40 -9.39
N LYS A 121 5.29 13.09 -9.11
CA LYS A 121 3.98 12.41 -9.05
C LYS A 121 3.49 12.15 -7.63
N LEU A 122 4.27 12.51 -6.60
CA LEU A 122 3.84 12.38 -5.22
C LEU A 122 2.78 13.43 -4.87
N ARG A 123 1.60 12.98 -4.48
CA ARG A 123 0.45 13.84 -4.14
C ARG A 123 0.60 14.37 -2.72
N GLY A 124 0.32 15.66 -2.56
CA GLY A 124 0.26 16.32 -1.26
C GLY A 124 1.55 16.97 -0.78
N GLU A 125 2.58 17.15 -1.61
CA GLU A 125 3.61 18.15 -1.31
C GLU A 125 3.01 19.54 -1.58
N GLY A 126 2.56 20.21 -0.51
CA GLY A 126 1.98 21.55 -0.51
C GLY A 126 2.16 22.20 0.84
#